data_AF-A0A126QT06-F1
#
_entry.id   AF-A0A126QT06-F1
#
_cell.length_a   1.000
_cell.length_b   1.000
_cell.length_c   1.000
_cell.angle_alpha   90.00
_cell.angle_beta   90.00
_cell.angle_gamma   90.00
#
_symmetry.space_group_name_H-M   'P 1'
#
loop_
_entity.id
_entity.type
_entity.pdbx_description
1 polymer ?
#
loop_
_entity_poly.entity_id
_entity_poly.type
_entity_poly.pdbx_seq_one_letter_code
_entity_poly.pdbx_strand_id
1 'polypeptide(L)' 'MKDSLLMMIWDALGNDRLTTRDASERLDSLFGYRCPDDLAKTLSKYRKEGTVKGEISMEMGGWIWWVDDDCRAKVGDQ' A
#
# COMPACT_ATOMS: atom_id res chain seq x y z
N MET A 1 5.14 -13.20 9.02
CA MET A 1 3.86 -13.28 8.25
C MET A 1 3.22 -11.91 8.01
N LYS A 2 3.63 -10.82 8.69
CA LYS A 2 3.20 -9.44 8.33
C LYS A 2 3.96 -8.90 7.12
N ASP A 3 5.12 -9.49 6.85
CA ASP A 3 6.13 -9.04 5.90
C ASP A 3 5.73 -9.35 4.45
N SER A 4 5.09 -10.50 4.21
CA SER A 4 4.68 -10.92 2.87
C SER A 4 3.62 -10.01 2.27
N LEU A 5 2.62 -9.59 3.05
CA LEU A 5 1.58 -8.67 2.57
C LEU A 5 2.13 -7.26 2.32
N LEU A 6 3.05 -6.79 3.16
CA LEU A 6 3.71 -5.50 2.96
C LEU A 6 4.52 -5.50 1.66
N MET A 7 5.29 -6.56 1.39
CA MET A 7 6.05 -6.71 0.14
C MET A 7 5.13 -6.75 -1.08
N MET A 8 4.00 -7.48 -1.01
CA MET A 8 3.02 -7.50 -2.10
C MET A 8 2.43 -6.11 -2.36
N ILE A 9 2.11 -5.36 -1.30
CA ILE A 9 1.60 -3.99 -1.42
C ILE A 9 2.65 -3.07 -2.03
N TRP A 10 3.92 -3.19 -1.63
CA TRP A 10 4.99 -2.37 -2.19
C TRP A 10 5.27 -2.69 -3.65
N ASP A 11 5.15 -3.95 -4.05
CA ASP A 11 5.26 -4.38 -5.45
C ASP A 11 4.08 -3.84 -6.27
N ALA A 12 2.87 -3.96 -5.73
CA ALA A 12 1.65 -3.44 -6.36
C ALA A 12 1.65 -1.90 -6.49
N LEU A 13 2.13 -1.18 -5.47
CA LEU A 13 2.28 0.28 -5.47
C LEU A 13 3.45 0.73 -6.36
N GLY A 14 4.51 -0.08 -6.45
CA GLY A 14 5.72 0.28 -7.17
C GLY A 14 6.25 1.63 -6.68
N ASN A 15 6.49 2.56 -7.59
CA ASN A 15 6.88 3.94 -7.29
C ASN A 15 5.75 4.96 -7.58
N ASP A 16 4.54 4.45 -7.80
CA ASP A 16 3.39 5.24 -8.21
C ASP A 16 2.48 5.56 -7.01
N ARG A 17 1.69 6.62 -7.18
CA ARG A 17 0.63 6.99 -6.24
C ARG A 17 -0.67 6.36 -6.70
N LEU A 18 -1.15 5.36 -5.96
CA LEU A 18 -2.34 4.60 -6.33
C LEU A 18 -3.45 4.81 -5.31
N THR A 19 -4.70 4.80 -5.78
CA THR A 19 -5.83 4.77 -4.86
C THR A 19 -5.95 3.41 -4.19
N THR A 20 -6.68 3.31 -3.08
CA THR A 20 -7.01 2.00 -2.47
C THR A 20 -7.58 1.01 -3.50
N ARG A 21 -8.36 1.51 -4.46
CA ARG A 21 -8.96 0.69 -5.51
C ARG A 21 -7.90 0.18 -6.48
N ASP A 22 -7.07 1.06 -7.02
CA ASP A 22 -5.97 0.69 -7.93
C ASP A 22 -5.01 -0.31 -7.27
N ALA A 23 -4.63 -0.06 -6.01
CA ALA A 23 -3.78 -0.97 -5.24
C ALA A 23 -4.44 -2.34 -5.08
N SER A 24 -5.76 -2.39 -4.83
CA SER A 24 -6.50 -3.66 -4.77
C SER A 24 -6.55 -4.39 -6.11
N GLU A 25 -6.76 -3.68 -7.21
CA GLU A 25 -6.79 -4.29 -8.55
C GLU A 25 -5.40 -4.82 -8.95
N ARG A 26 -4.33 -4.10 -8.61
CA ARG A 26 -2.96 -4.57 -8.80
C ARG A 26 -2.67 -5.80 -7.95
N LEU A 27 -3.08 -5.81 -6.68
CA LEU A 27 -2.90 -6.98 -5.81
C LEU A 27 -3.69 -8.21 -6.31
N ASP A 28 -4.91 -8.01 -6.79
CA ASP A 28 -5.72 -9.05 -7.42
C ASP A 28 -5.05 -9.56 -8.71
N SER A 29 -4.58 -8.65 -9.56
CA SER A 29 -3.95 -9.01 -10.84
C SER A 29 -2.57 -9.66 -10.69
N LEU A 30 -1.76 -9.24 -9.70
CA LEU A 30 -0.39 -9.74 -9.49
C LEU A 30 -0.37 -11.00 -8.61
N PHE A 31 -1.19 -11.02 -7.55
CA PHE A 31 -1.15 -12.04 -6.52
C PHE A 31 -2.46 -12.83 -6.38
N GLY A 32 -3.52 -12.48 -7.12
CA GLY A 32 -4.85 -13.07 -6.95
C GLY A 32 -5.52 -12.67 -5.63
N TYR A 33 -5.05 -11.59 -4.99
CA TYR A 33 -5.46 -11.21 -3.64
C TYR A 33 -6.62 -10.19 -3.65
N ARG A 34 -7.81 -10.68 -3.30
CA ARG A 34 -9.05 -9.89 -3.34
C ARG A 34 -9.51 -9.50 -1.93
N CYS A 35 -9.03 -8.36 -1.43
CA CYS A 35 -9.45 -7.82 -0.12
C CYS A 35 -9.84 -6.34 -0.21
N PRO A 36 -11.07 -6.02 -0.65
CA PRO A 36 -11.50 -4.64 -0.76
C PRO A 36 -11.60 -3.90 0.60
N ASP A 37 -11.98 -4.60 1.68
CA ASP A 37 -12.18 -3.99 3.01
C ASP A 37 -10.92 -4.01 3.89
N ASP A 38 -10.17 -5.11 3.84
CA ASP A 38 -8.98 -5.29 4.66
C ASP A 38 -7.78 -4.48 4.17
N LEU A 39 -7.71 -4.18 2.87
CA LEU A 39 -6.59 -3.43 2.30
C LEU A 39 -6.51 -2.01 2.84
N ALA A 40 -7.62 -1.27 2.90
CA ALA A 40 -7.64 0.10 3.43
C ALA A 40 -7.21 0.15 4.91
N LYS A 41 -7.69 -0.79 5.72
CA LYS A 41 -7.27 -0.93 7.12
C LYS A 41 -5.80 -1.30 7.26
N THR A 42 -5.33 -2.21 6.41
CA THR A 42 -3.94 -2.65 6.37
C THR A 42 -3.01 -1.50 6.01
N LEU A 43 -3.34 -0.75 4.96
CA LEU A 43 -2.60 0.44 4.54
C LEU A 43 -2.60 1.53 5.62
N SER A 44 -3.73 1.73 6.29
CA SER A 44 -3.83 2.67 7.43
C SER A 44 -2.93 2.26 8.59
N LYS A 45 -2.80 0.96 8.84
CA LYS A 45 -1.90 0.42 9.86
C LYS A 45 -0.43 0.63 9.47
N TYR A 46 -0.05 0.30 8.24
CA TYR A 46 1.29 0.51 7.72
C TYR A 46 1.67 2.00 7.68
N ARG A 47 0.72 2.88 7.38
CA ARG A 47 0.90 4.33 7.52
C ARG A 47 1.22 4.76 8.94
N LYS A 48 0.59 4.14 9.93
CA LYS A 48 0.89 4.39 11.35
C LYS A 48 2.25 3.83 11.76
N GLU A 49 2.68 2.73 11.16
CA GLU A 49 4.00 2.12 11.36
C GLU A 49 5.11 2.86 10.59
N GLY A 50 4.76 3.72 9.63
CA GLY A 50 5.69 4.49 8.81
C GLY A 50 6.24 3.76 7.58
N THR A 51 5.70 2.58 7.26
CA THR A 51 6.12 1.75 6.12
C THR A 51 5.36 2.04 4.82
N VAL A 52 4.30 2.84 4.87
CA VAL A 52 3.55 3.32 3.70
C VAL A 52 3.14 4.77 3.96
N LYS A 53 3.05 5.60 2.91
CA LYS A 53 2.46 6.94 3.01
C LYS A 53 1.05 6.91 2.42
N GLY A 54 0.17 7.74 2.96
CA GLY A 54 -1.16 7.91 2.41
C GLY A 54 -1.77 9.26 2.73
N GLU A 55 -2.51 9.80 1.76
CA GLU A 55 -3.24 11.07 1.85
C GLU A 55 -4.65 10.91 1.29
N ILE A 56 -5.57 11.76 1.76
CA ILE A 56 -6.91 11.85 1.16
C ILE A 56 -6.81 12.87 0.04
N SER A 57 -7.07 12.42 -1.19
CA SER A 57 -7.14 13.30 -2.35
C SER A 57 -8.59 13.52 -2.74
N MET A 58 -9.03 14.77 -2.65
CA MET A 58 -10.38 15.16 -3.06
C MET A 58 -10.56 15.06 -4.58
N GLU A 59 -9.51 15.26 -5.37
CA GLU A 59 -9.55 15.15 -6.84
C GLU A 59 -9.86 13.72 -7.32
N MET A 60 -9.28 12.71 -6.66
CA MET A 60 -9.56 11.30 -6.97
C MET A 60 -10.70 10.71 -6.13
N GLY A 61 -11.28 11.50 -5.21
CA GLY A 61 -12.40 11.08 -4.37
C GLY A 61 -12.07 9.91 -3.44
N GLY A 62 -10.86 9.88 -2.87
CA GLY A 62 -10.45 8.73 -2.05
C GLY A 62 -9.10 8.86 -1.37
N TRP A 63 -8.65 7.75 -0.78
CA TRP A 63 -7.31 7.62 -0.22
C TRP A 63 -6.33 7.21 -1.31
N ILE A 64 -5.22 7.92 -1.35
CA ILE A 64 -4.06 7.62 -2.20
C ILE A 64 -2.93 7.14 -1.32
N TRP A 65 -2.26 6.10 -1.78
CA TRP A 65 -1.18 5.41 -1.09
C TRP A 65 0.05 5.34 -1.99
N TRP A 66 1.22 5.48 -1.38
CA TRP A 66 2.50 5.35 -2.06
C TRP A 66 3.60 4.97 -1.08
N VAL A 67 4.72 4.52 -1.61
CA VAL A 67 5.89 4.10 -0.85
C VAL A 67 7.07 4.91 -1.33
N ASP A 68 7.71 5.62 -0.40
CA ASP A 68 8.92 6.39 -0.66
C ASP A 68 10.16 5.62 -0.18
N ASP A 69 11.35 6.10 -0.52
CA ASP A 69 12.61 5.48 -0.11
C ASP A 69 12.75 5.41 1.42
N ASP A 70 12.26 6.42 2.13
CA ASP A 70 12.14 6.43 3.61
C ASP A 70 11.36 5.22 4.15
N CYS A 71 10.29 4.83 3.45
CA CYS A 71 9.50 3.67 3.83
C CYS A 71 10.27 2.36 3.54
N ARG A 72 11.01 2.30 2.42
CA ARG A 72 11.82 1.14 2.03
C ARG A 72 13.02 0.92 2.95
N ALA A 73 13.69 2.00 3.33
CA ALA A 73 14.82 1.98 4.26
C ALA A 73 14.45 1.38 5.62
N LYS A 74 13.21 1.58 6.09
CA LYS A 74 12.72 1.04 7.37
C LYS A 74 12.57 -0.49 7.41
N VAL A 75 12.45 -1.13 6.25
CA VAL A 75 12.32 -2.60 6.13
C VAL A 75 13.63 -3.25 5.72
N GLY A 76 14.50 -2.53 5.01
CA GLY A 76 15.83 -3.03 4.60
C GLY A 76 16.89 -3.09 5.71
N ASP A 77 16.63 -2.48 6.87
CA ASP A 77 17.50 -2.55 8.06
C ASP A 77 17.00 -3.65 9.02
N GLN A 78 17.02 -4.92 8.58
CA GLN A 78 16.75 -6.07 9.44
C GLN A 78 17.54 -7.32 9.03
#